data_AF-A0A6M4BVE6-F1
#
_entry.id   AF-A0A6M4BVE6-F1
#
_cell.length_a   1.000
_cell.length_b   1.000
_cell.length_c   1.000
_cell.angle_alpha   90.00
_cell.angle_beta   90.00
_cell.angle_gamma   90.00
#
_symmetry.space_group_name_H-M   'P 1'
#
loop_
_entity.id
_entity.type
_entity.pdbx_description
1 polymer ?
#
loop_
_entity_poly.entity_id
_entity_poly.type
_entity_poly.pdbx_seq_one_letter_code
_entity_poly.pdbx_strand_id
1 'polypeptide(L)'
;SFAIPTLSLEFAALCLRNAEALLPNQEPPADVTTPMIQAPPGPPVNWIQRCEIKNSTFVLQSYVLLHLQDPLAALLSANELLVQPDVSSSHKAWAHIYAAEALINLDRITDAVEHLHPPMIHDLVSVLPYQMRDMIAVSVWAKAAV
;
A
#
# COMPACT_ATOMS: atom_id res chain seq x y z
N SER A 1 18.26 -29.21 -5.88
CA SER A 1 16.88 -28.86 -6.23
C SER A 1 16.61 -27.43 -5.82
N PHE A 2 16.31 -26.54 -6.77
CA PHE A 2 15.76 -25.23 -6.44
C PHE A 2 14.24 -25.40 -6.29
N ALA A 3 13.72 -25.25 -5.08
CA ALA A 3 12.29 -25.15 -4.85
C ALA A 3 11.87 -23.77 -5.33
N ILE A 4 11.42 -23.66 -6.59
CA ILE A 4 10.84 -22.43 -7.11
C ILE A 4 9.46 -22.31 -6.45
N PRO A 5 9.22 -21.29 -5.61
CA PRO A 5 7.92 -21.11 -5.00
C PRO A 5 6.88 -20.82 -6.08
N THR A 6 5.67 -21.34 -5.89
CA THR A 6 4.53 -21.04 -6.75
C THR A 6 4.18 -19.56 -6.67
N LEU A 7 3.89 -18.94 -7.82
CA LEU A 7 3.40 -17.56 -7.87
C LEU A 7 1.97 -17.51 -7.33
N SER A 8 1.84 -17.20 -6.03
CA SER A 8 0.57 -17.14 -5.32
C SER A 8 0.49 -15.91 -4.41
N LEU A 9 -0.72 -15.55 -3.97
CA LEU A 9 -0.94 -14.42 -3.07
C LEU A 9 -0.35 -14.67 -1.68
N GLU A 10 -0.36 -15.93 -1.22
CA GLU A 10 0.26 -16.35 0.03
C GLU A 10 1.78 -16.17 -0.03
N PHE A 11 2.38 -16.51 -1.17
CA PHE A 11 3.80 -16.26 -1.40
C PHE A 11 4.10 -14.75 -1.44
N ALA A 12 3.25 -13.94 -2.07
CA ALA A 12 3.37 -12.49 -2.05
C ALA A 12 3.30 -11.92 -0.63
N ALA A 13 2.35 -12.39 0.20
CA ALA A 13 2.23 -11.99 1.60
C ALA A 13 3.51 -12.31 2.40
N LEU A 14 4.10 -13.49 2.17
CA LEU A 14 5.38 -13.87 2.76
C LEU A 14 6.51 -12.91 2.34
N CYS A 15 6.61 -12.61 1.04
CA CYS A 15 7.61 -11.68 0.52
C CYS A 15 7.48 -10.28 1.13
N LEU A 16 6.26 -9.78 1.29
CA LEU A 16 6.00 -8.47 1.88
C LEU A 16 6.34 -8.42 3.36
N ARG A 17 6.06 -9.49 4.11
CA ARG A 17 6.47 -9.60 5.52
C ARG A 17 7.99 -9.67 5.67
N ASN A 18 8.67 -10.34 4.75
CA ASN A 18 10.14 -10.33 4.71
C ASN A 18 10.68 -8.94 4.39
N ALA A 19 10.05 -8.21 3.46
CA ALA A 19 10.44 -6.84 3.13
C ALA A 19 10.34 -5.92 4.36
N GLU A 20 9.24 -6.01 5.10
CA GLU A 20 9.05 -5.25 6.34
C GLU A 20 10.11 -5.59 7.40
N ALA A 21 10.43 -6.87 7.58
CA ALA A 21 11.47 -7.31 8.54
C ALA A 21 12.89 -6.87 8.16
N LEU A 22 13.17 -6.70 6.86
CA LEU A 22 14.46 -6.25 6.35
C LEU A 22 14.62 -4.72 6.41
N LEU A 23 13.52 -3.97 6.53
CA LEU A 23 13.57 -2.52 6.66
C LEU A 23 13.98 -2.17 8.11
N PRO A 24 15.12 -1.50 8.32
CA PRO A 24 15.58 -1.21 9.68
C PRO A 24 14.63 -0.22 10.35
N ASN A 25 14.15 -0.52 11.55
CA ASN A 25 13.32 0.37 12.36
C ASN A 25 14.17 1.50 12.98
N GLN A 26 14.65 2.41 12.14
CA GLN A 26 15.34 3.62 12.57
C GLN A 26 14.37 4.80 12.60
N GLU A 27 14.53 5.69 13.59
CA GLU A 27 13.91 7.01 13.61
C GLU A 27 14.51 7.91 12.51
N PRO A 28 13.77 8.93 12.03
CA PRO A 28 14.28 9.85 11.01
C PRO A 28 15.59 10.49 11.48
N PRO A 29 16.67 10.42 10.68
CA PRO A 29 17.93 11.04 11.05
C PRO A 29 17.74 12.55 11.17
N ALA A 30 18.37 13.17 12.18
CA ALA A 30 18.34 14.61 12.39
C ALA A 30 18.91 15.42 11.20
N ASP A 31 19.67 14.75 10.33
CA ASP A 31 20.24 15.29 9.11
C ASP A 31 19.80 14.41 7.93
N VAL A 32 18.88 14.91 7.09
CA VAL A 32 18.31 14.19 5.93
C VAL A 32 19.38 13.94 4.86
N THR A 33 20.54 14.61 4.98
CA THR A 33 21.67 14.61 4.06
C THR A 33 22.67 13.45 4.24
N THR A 34 22.16 12.23 4.51
CA THR A 34 22.83 10.91 4.51
C THR A 34 23.39 10.40 5.84
N PRO A 35 22.78 9.32 6.35
CA PRO A 35 23.49 8.06 6.39
C PRO A 35 22.83 7.11 5.39
N MET A 36 23.62 6.64 4.42
CA MET A 36 23.21 5.55 3.54
C MET A 36 22.88 4.32 4.39
N ILE A 37 21.62 3.88 4.35
CA ILE A 37 21.17 2.72 5.11
C ILE A 37 21.67 1.48 4.38
N GLN A 38 22.48 0.68 5.06
CA GLN A 38 22.93 -0.60 4.52
C GLN A 38 21.72 -1.53 4.40
N ALA A 39 21.43 -2.00 3.19
CA ALA A 39 20.30 -2.87 2.89
C ALA A 39 20.75 -4.16 2.17
N PRO A 40 21.67 -4.96 2.76
CA PRO A 40 22.07 -6.23 2.16
C PRO A 40 20.85 -7.16 2.00
N PRO A 41 20.71 -7.90 0.87
CA PRO A 41 21.69 -8.12 -0.20
C PRO A 41 21.75 -7.01 -1.28
N GLY A 42 20.90 -5.99 -1.20
CA GLY A 42 20.83 -4.90 -2.17
C GLY A 42 21.85 -3.77 -1.92
N PRO A 43 21.92 -2.79 -2.83
CA PRO A 43 22.71 -1.59 -2.63
C PRO A 43 22.16 -0.77 -1.45
N PRO A 44 23.00 0.05 -0.81
CA PRO A 44 22.53 0.95 0.24
C PRO A 44 21.48 1.93 -0.30
N VAL A 45 20.45 2.17 0.51
CA VAL A 45 19.32 3.04 0.16
C VAL A 45 19.37 4.34 0.95
N ASN A 46 18.85 5.42 0.38
CA ASN A 46 18.66 6.66 1.12
C ASN A 46 17.37 6.61 1.97
N TRP A 47 17.19 7.59 2.85
CA TRP A 47 16.02 7.64 3.73
C TRP A 47 14.69 7.73 2.95
N ILE A 48 14.66 8.55 1.90
CA ILE A 48 13.47 8.76 1.06
C ILE A 48 13.04 7.44 0.40
N GLN A 49 13.97 6.72 -0.22
CA GLN A 49 13.77 5.40 -0.82
C GLN A 49 13.33 4.38 0.22
N ARG A 50 13.90 4.40 1.42
CA ARG A 50 13.47 3.54 2.52
C ARG A 50 12.00 3.80 2.89
N CYS A 51 11.59 5.07 2.98
CA CYS A 51 10.19 5.43 3.20
C CYS A 51 9.29 5.01 2.03
N GLU A 52 9.71 5.23 0.78
CA GLU A 52 8.96 4.82 -0.40
C GLU A 52 8.76 3.30 -0.48
N ILE A 53 9.80 2.52 -0.16
CA ILE A 53 9.72 1.06 -0.10
C ILE A 53 8.75 0.64 1.00
N LYS A 54 8.90 1.18 2.22
CA LYS A 54 7.99 0.90 3.35
C LYS A 54 6.52 1.19 2.99
N ASN A 55 6.26 2.36 2.41
CA ASN A 55 4.93 2.76 1.99
C ASN A 55 4.39 1.83 0.89
N SER A 56 5.22 1.47 -0.09
CA SER A 56 4.83 0.53 -1.15
C SER A 56 4.54 -0.87 -0.60
N THR A 57 5.30 -1.33 0.40
CA THR A 57 5.07 -2.60 1.08
C THR A 57 3.69 -2.62 1.74
N PHE A 58 3.30 -1.60 2.49
CA PHE A 58 1.98 -1.57 3.14
C PHE A 58 0.82 -1.48 2.14
N VAL A 59 0.96 -0.72 1.06
CA VAL A 59 -0.04 -0.67 -0.03
C VAL A 59 -0.24 -2.07 -0.62
N LEU A 60 0.85 -2.76 -0.95
CA LEU A 60 0.80 -4.12 -1.51
C LEU A 60 0.30 -5.15 -0.49
N GLN A 61 0.64 -5.02 0.80
CA GLN A 61 0.11 -5.88 1.85
C GLN A 61 -1.41 -5.75 1.95
N SER A 62 -1.92 -4.52 1.97
CA SER A 62 -3.36 -4.25 2.02
C SER A 62 -4.10 -4.91 0.86
N TYR A 63 -3.58 -4.77 -0.36
CA TYR A 63 -4.10 -5.44 -1.55
C TYR A 63 -4.11 -6.97 -1.40
N VAL A 64 -2.97 -7.57 -1.07
CA VAL A 64 -2.84 -9.03 -0.97
C VAL A 64 -3.76 -9.60 0.11
N LEU A 65 -3.84 -8.95 1.27
CA LEU A 65 -4.67 -9.38 2.40
C LEU A 65 -6.17 -9.32 2.09
N LEU A 66 -6.62 -8.28 1.38
CA LEU A 66 -8.00 -8.22 0.87
C LEU A 66 -8.31 -9.43 -0.02
N HIS A 67 -7.41 -9.77 -0.94
CA HIS A 67 -7.60 -10.90 -1.84
C HIS A 67 -7.47 -12.26 -1.16
N LEU A 68 -6.77 -12.35 -0.04
CA LEU A 68 -6.71 -13.52 0.84
C LEU A 68 -7.92 -13.63 1.79
N GLN A 69 -8.91 -12.75 1.67
CA GLN A 69 -10.11 -12.71 2.52
C GLN A 69 -9.80 -12.39 4.00
N ASP A 70 -8.76 -11.61 4.26
CA ASP A 70 -8.45 -11.05 5.59
C ASP A 70 -8.57 -9.51 5.57
N PRO A 71 -9.81 -8.99 5.60
CA PRO A 71 -10.05 -7.55 5.54
C PRO A 71 -9.58 -6.81 6.80
N LEU A 72 -9.52 -7.48 7.96
CA LEU A 72 -9.05 -6.84 9.19
C LEU A 72 -7.55 -6.55 9.10
N ALA A 73 -6.75 -7.53 8.68
CA ALA A 73 -5.31 -7.32 8.49
C ALA A 73 -5.04 -6.27 7.40
N ALA A 74 -5.82 -6.28 6.32
CA ALA A 74 -5.70 -5.26 5.27
C ALA A 74 -5.97 -3.84 5.80
N LEU A 75 -7.00 -3.66 6.62
CA LEU A 75 -7.32 -2.38 7.24
C LEU A 75 -6.20 -1.90 8.17
N LEU A 76 -5.57 -2.81 8.93
CA LEU A 76 -4.45 -2.48 9.80
C LEU A 76 -3.24 -2.00 8.99
N SER A 77 -2.87 -2.71 7.92
CA SER A 77 -1.78 -2.30 7.03
C SER A 77 -2.03 -0.95 6.36
N ALA A 78 -3.26 -0.68 5.92
CA ALA A 78 -3.64 0.60 5.32
C ALA A 78 -3.55 1.74 6.34
N ASN A 79 -4.03 1.54 7.57
CA ASN A 79 -3.96 2.56 8.62
C ASN A 79 -2.52 2.82 9.08
N GLU A 80 -1.68 1.79 9.18
CA GLU A 80 -0.25 1.96 9.47
C GLU A 80 0.45 2.84 8.44
N LEU A 81 0.06 2.73 7.17
CA LEU A 81 0.55 3.64 6.13
C LEU A 81 0.04 5.06 6.35
N LEU A 82 -1.24 5.26 6.64
CA LEU A 82 -1.83 6.59 6.82
C LEU A 82 -1.24 7.35 8.03
N VAL A 83 -0.73 6.64 9.04
CA VAL A 83 -0.07 7.20 10.21
C VAL A 83 1.37 7.65 9.92
N GLN A 84 2.02 7.14 8.85
CA GLN A 84 3.39 7.53 8.54
C GLN A 84 3.47 9.02 8.16
N PRO A 85 4.50 9.76 8.64
CA PRO A 85 4.62 11.20 8.38
C PRO A 85 4.97 11.51 6.91
N ASP A 86 5.77 10.66 6.27
CA ASP A 86 6.37 10.89 4.94
C ASP A 86 5.71 10.01 3.86
N VAL A 87 4.42 10.24 3.60
CA VAL A 87 3.66 9.45 2.61
C VAL A 87 3.28 10.31 1.42
N SER A 88 3.67 9.85 0.23
CA SER A 88 3.25 10.43 -1.05
C SER A 88 1.72 10.43 -1.19
N SER A 89 1.18 11.44 -1.88
CA SER A 89 -0.26 11.53 -2.17
C SER A 89 -0.80 10.27 -2.85
N SER A 90 -0.02 9.67 -3.75
CA SER A 90 -0.39 8.43 -4.45
C SER A 90 -0.55 7.25 -3.48
N HIS A 91 0.40 7.06 -2.55
CA HIS A 91 0.32 5.98 -1.56
C HIS A 91 -0.84 6.21 -0.59
N LYS A 92 -1.08 7.47 -0.17
CA LYS A 92 -2.25 7.80 0.66
C LYS A 92 -3.55 7.45 -0.06
N ALA A 93 -3.69 7.83 -1.32
CA ALA A 93 -4.89 7.54 -2.10
C ALA A 93 -5.16 6.03 -2.20
N TRP A 94 -4.12 5.22 -2.48
CA TRP A 94 -4.27 3.75 -2.47
C TRP A 94 -4.63 3.18 -1.09
N ALA A 95 -4.03 3.66 -0.01
CA ALA A 95 -4.39 3.18 1.33
C ALA A 95 -5.81 3.57 1.73
N HIS A 96 -6.29 4.76 1.37
CA HIS A 96 -7.69 5.11 1.58
C HIS A 96 -8.64 4.19 0.79
N ILE A 97 -8.33 3.87 -0.46
CA ILE A 97 -9.13 2.94 -1.27
C ILE A 97 -9.17 1.55 -0.62
N TYR A 98 -8.02 0.99 -0.23
CA TYR A 98 -7.98 -0.33 0.40
C TYR A 98 -8.58 -0.35 1.81
N ALA A 99 -8.44 0.73 2.58
CA ALA A 99 -9.14 0.88 3.87
C ALA A 99 -10.65 0.91 3.68
N ALA A 100 -11.16 1.66 2.70
CA ALA A 100 -12.58 1.70 2.37
C ALA A 100 -13.10 0.32 1.96
N GLU A 101 -12.39 -0.39 1.08
CA GLU A 101 -12.77 -1.75 0.67
C GLU A 101 -12.76 -2.73 1.85
N ALA A 102 -11.75 -2.66 2.71
CA ALA A 102 -11.69 -3.47 3.92
C ALA A 102 -12.85 -3.18 4.88
N LEU A 103 -13.20 -1.91 5.09
CA LEU A 103 -14.33 -1.49 5.92
C LEU A 103 -15.66 -1.95 5.34
N ILE A 104 -15.80 -1.92 4.01
CA ILE A 104 -16.98 -2.47 3.32
C ILE A 104 -17.10 -3.97 3.56
N ASN A 105 -16.00 -4.72 3.43
CA ASN A 105 -15.98 -6.16 3.70
C ASN A 105 -16.23 -6.51 5.18
N LEU A 106 -16.06 -5.55 6.10
CA LEU A 106 -16.36 -5.66 7.52
C LEU A 106 -17.75 -5.11 7.90
N ASP A 107 -18.60 -4.80 6.91
CA ASP A 107 -19.93 -4.18 7.07
C ASP A 107 -19.91 -2.80 7.78
N ARG A 108 -18.76 -2.12 7.82
CA ARG A 108 -18.56 -0.79 8.43
C ARG A 108 -18.64 0.31 7.37
N ILE A 109 -19.78 0.37 6.67
CA ILE A 109 -19.96 1.26 5.51
C ILE A 109 -19.85 2.74 5.89
N THR A 110 -20.33 3.13 7.06
CA THR A 110 -20.26 4.52 7.55
C THR A 110 -18.83 5.03 7.60
N ASP A 111 -17.93 4.20 8.09
CA ASP A 111 -16.51 4.53 8.26
C ASP A 111 -15.81 4.50 6.90
N ALA A 112 -16.23 3.61 5.99
CA ALA A 112 -15.67 3.52 4.64
C ALA A 112 -15.87 4.82 3.83
N VAL A 113 -16.99 5.51 4.03
CA VAL A 113 -17.29 6.77 3.33
C VAL A 113 -16.26 7.85 3.65
N GLU A 114 -15.72 7.88 4.87
CA GLU A 114 -14.69 8.86 5.28
C GLU A 114 -13.38 8.68 4.51
N HIS A 115 -13.15 7.52 3.90
CA HIS A 115 -11.97 7.27 3.07
C HIS A 115 -12.20 7.57 1.57
N LEU A 116 -13.44 7.70 1.11
CA LEU A 116 -13.79 7.82 -0.32
C LEU A 116 -13.99 9.27 -0.78
N HIS A 117 -12.97 10.12 -0.59
CA HIS A 117 -13.03 11.52 -0.97
C HIS A 117 -12.69 11.76 -2.47
N PRO A 118 -13.53 12.51 -3.24
CA PRO A 118 -13.33 12.72 -4.68
C PRO A 118 -11.96 13.29 -5.10
N PRO A 119 -11.33 14.23 -4.37
CA PRO A 119 -10.02 14.77 -4.74
C PRO A 119 -8.92 13.69 -4.75
N MET A 120 -8.99 12.71 -3.85
CA MET A 120 -7.98 11.65 -3.75
C MET A 120 -8.04 10.68 -4.94
N ILE A 121 -9.25 10.44 -5.47
CA ILE A 121 -9.47 9.60 -6.65
C ILE A 121 -8.90 10.30 -7.89
N HIS A 122 -9.08 11.61 -8.02
CA HIS A 122 -8.51 12.38 -9.13
C HIS A 122 -6.97 12.33 -9.14
N ASP A 123 -6.35 12.51 -7.98
CA ASP A 123 -4.89 12.45 -7.85
C ASP A 123 -4.36 11.08 -8.27
N LEU A 124 -5.02 9.99 -7.86
CA LEU A 124 -4.64 8.62 -8.24
C LEU A 124 -4.75 8.39 -9.76
N VAL A 125 -5.85 8.82 -10.37
CA VAL A 125 -6.08 8.71 -11.82
C VAL A 125 -5.04 9.51 -12.62
N SER A 126 -4.56 10.63 -12.07
CA SER A 126 -3.58 11.48 -12.74
C SER A 126 -2.21 10.80 -12.93
N VAL A 127 -1.80 9.91 -12.01
CA VAL A 127 -0.50 9.23 -12.04
C VAL A 127 -0.54 7.93 -12.86
N LEU A 128 -1.74 7.42 -13.15
CA LEU A 128 -1.88 6.16 -13.88
C LEU A 128 -1.59 6.32 -15.39
N PRO A 129 -1.01 5.28 -16.02
CA PRO A 129 -0.89 5.21 -17.47
C PRO A 129 -2.27 5.35 -18.12
N TYR A 130 -2.33 5.99 -19.28
CA TYR A 130 -3.60 6.29 -19.96
C TYR A 130 -4.49 5.05 -20.14
N GLN A 131 -3.88 3.89 -20.39
CA GLN A 131 -4.57 2.60 -20.55
C GLN A 131 -5.29 2.11 -19.28
N MET A 132 -4.86 2.53 -18.09
CA MET A 132 -5.47 2.13 -16.81
C MET A 132 -6.54 3.12 -16.31
N ARG A 133 -6.56 4.36 -16.83
CA ARG A 133 -7.52 5.38 -16.38
C ARG A 133 -8.97 5.01 -16.70
N ASP A 134 -9.20 4.41 -17.88
CA ASP A 134 -10.53 3.98 -18.32
C ASP A 134 -11.06 2.79 -17.49
N MET A 135 -10.19 1.89 -17.02
CA MET A 135 -10.62 0.75 -16.19
C MET A 135 -11.16 1.20 -14.83
N ILE A 136 -10.52 2.15 -14.16
CA ILE A 136 -10.98 2.63 -12.84
C ILE A 136 -12.26 3.45 -12.97
N ALA A 137 -12.37 4.31 -13.98
CA ALA A 137 -13.61 5.03 -14.25
C ALA A 137 -14.79 4.06 -14.45
N VAL A 138 -14.57 2.95 -15.15
CA VAL A 138 -15.61 1.92 -15.31
C VAL A 138 -15.88 1.16 -14.01
N SER A 139 -14.85 0.77 -13.24
CA SER A 139 -15.03 -0.01 -12.01
C SER A 139 -15.69 0.77 -10.86
N VAL A 140 -15.35 2.05 -10.70
CA VAL A 140 -15.95 2.92 -9.66
C VAL A 140 -17.43 3.19 -9.96
N TRP A 141 -17.80 3.39 -11.24
CA TRP A 141 -19.19 3.58 -11.64
C TRP A 141 -19.99 2.26 -11.70
N ALA A 142 -19.35 1.12 -11.99
CA ALA A 142 -20.00 -0.18 -11.99
C ALA A 142 -20.42 -0.67 -10.60
N LYS A 143 -19.65 -0.34 -9.54
CA LYS A 143 -20.00 -0.66 -8.14
C LYS A 143 -21.01 0.30 -7.52
N ALA A 144 -21.21 1.50 -8.09
CA ALA A 144 -22.19 2.48 -7.61
C ALA A 144 -23.59 2.33 -8.26
N ALA A 145 -23.71 1.48 -9.29
CA ALA A 145 -24.94 1.28 -10.07
C ALA A 145 -25.71 -0.01 -9.72
N VAL A 146 -25.32 -0.72 -8.66
CA VAL A 146 -26.00 -1.89 -8.09
C VAL A 146 -26.30 -1.60 -6.63
#